data_AF-A0A3D2IGF4-F1
#
_entry.id   AF-A0A3D2IGF4-F1
#
_cell.length_a   1.000
_cell.length_b   1.000
_cell.length_c   1.000
_cell.angle_alpha   90.00
_cell.angle_beta   90.00
_cell.angle_gamma   90.00
#
_symmetry.space_group_name_H-M   'P 1'
#
loop_
_entity.id
_entity.type
_entity.pdbx_description
1 polymer ?
#
loop_
_entity_poly.entity_id
_entity_poly.type
_entity_poly.pdbx_seq_one_letter_code
_entity_poly.pdbx_strand_id
1 'polypeptide(L)'
;MKLFPKILFLLLITIAVSQNGISQDVEVKTLGKGIVFQSEDNSYSVKLGMRFQSLYLGEWNLDDNVYSDQALVRRARLKLDGYIYSEKFTYKVQLGFSNRDTRNSSSGGILQNSGTSNIVLDGVIKYNPVSDFEIWFGQTVLPGNRERLISSQKVQFVDRSLLNSS
;
A
#
# COMPACT_ATOMS: atom_id res chain seq x y z
N MET A 1 -48.72 -39.11 -0.81
CA MET A 1 -47.57 -38.92 -1.75
C MET A 1 -47.62 -37.62 -2.59
N LYS A 2 -48.75 -36.88 -2.69
CA LYS A 2 -48.83 -35.64 -3.51
C LYS A 2 -48.33 -34.35 -2.82
N LEU A 3 -47.95 -34.41 -1.54
CA LEU A 3 -47.43 -33.26 -0.78
C LEU A 3 -45.93 -33.04 -0.98
N PHE A 4 -45.16 -34.10 -1.14
CA PHE A 4 -43.71 -34.05 -1.33
C PHE A 4 -43.27 -33.21 -2.55
N PRO A 5 -43.85 -33.35 -3.76
CA PRO A 5 -43.46 -32.51 -4.91
C PRO A 5 -43.81 -31.03 -4.72
N LYS A 6 -44.88 -30.73 -3.95
CA LYS A 6 -45.28 -29.35 -3.65
C LYS A 6 -44.30 -28.67 -2.69
N ILE A 7 -43.80 -29.40 -1.70
CA ILE A 7 -42.78 -28.92 -0.76
C ILE A 7 -41.46 -28.69 -1.49
N LEU A 8 -41.07 -29.61 -2.38
CA LEU A 8 -39.86 -29.47 -3.19
C LEU A 8 -39.93 -28.25 -4.13
N PHE A 9 -41.09 -28.02 -4.74
CA PHE A 9 -41.33 -26.87 -5.61
C PHE A 9 -41.30 -25.54 -4.84
N LEU A 10 -41.84 -25.49 -3.62
CA LEU A 10 -41.79 -24.32 -2.75
C LEU A 10 -40.33 -23.98 -2.34
N LEU A 11 -39.53 -25.01 -2.03
CA LEU A 11 -38.12 -24.85 -1.68
C LEU A 11 -37.30 -24.29 -2.86
N LEU A 12 -37.60 -24.75 -4.08
CA LEU A 12 -36.94 -24.28 -5.30
C LEU A 12 -37.23 -22.81 -5.57
N ILE A 13 -38.47 -22.37 -5.31
CA ILE A 13 -38.87 -20.96 -5.45
C ILE A 13 -38.12 -20.08 -4.44
N THR A 14 -37.96 -20.53 -3.19
CA THR A 14 -37.21 -19.76 -2.19
C THR A 14 -35.71 -19.60 -2.51
N ILE A 15 -35.13 -20.51 -3.28
CA ILE A 15 -33.74 -20.41 -3.75
C ILE A 15 -33.65 -19.53 -5.01
N ALA A 16 -34.71 -19.51 -5.84
CA ALA A 16 -34.76 -18.71 -7.06
C ALA A 16 -35.05 -17.22 -6.82
N VAL A 17 -35.58 -16.85 -5.65
CA VAL A 17 -35.70 -15.43 -5.24
C VAL A 17 -34.30 -14.92 -4.93
N SER A 18 -33.72 -14.20 -5.89
CA SER A 18 -32.41 -13.57 -5.80
C SER A 18 -32.41 -12.62 -4.61
N GLN A 19 -31.50 -12.84 -3.66
CA GLN A 19 -31.27 -11.85 -2.61
C GLN A 19 -30.67 -10.61 -3.26
N ASN A 20 -31.42 -9.51 -3.27
CA ASN A 20 -30.89 -8.21 -3.63
C ASN A 20 -29.80 -7.88 -2.62
N GLY A 21 -28.53 -7.95 -3.05
CA GLY A 21 -27.42 -7.50 -2.24
C GLY A 21 -27.62 -6.03 -1.90
N ILE A 22 -27.63 -5.70 -0.62
CA ILE A 22 -27.54 -4.31 -0.17
C ILE A 22 -26.13 -3.85 -0.57
N SER A 23 -26.02 -3.09 -1.67
CA SER A 23 -24.78 -2.41 -2.00
C SER A 23 -24.56 -1.33 -0.97
N GLN A 24 -23.40 -1.31 -0.31
CA GLN A 24 -22.96 -0.12 0.41
C GLN A 24 -22.71 0.97 -0.63
N ASP A 25 -23.37 2.13 -0.47
CA ASP A 25 -23.05 3.31 -1.24
C ASP A 25 -21.64 3.76 -0.82
N VAL A 26 -20.66 3.49 -1.68
CA VAL A 26 -19.31 3.98 -1.46
C VAL A 26 -19.29 5.45 -1.87
N GLU A 27 -19.48 6.32 -0.89
CA GLU A 27 -19.21 7.74 -1.06
C GLU A 27 -17.69 7.93 -1.21
N VAL A 28 -17.22 8.16 -2.45
CA VAL A 28 -15.82 8.50 -2.71
C VAL A 28 -15.59 9.93 -2.22
N LYS A 29 -15.26 10.08 -0.93
CA LYS A 29 -15.20 11.37 -0.24
C LYS A 29 -14.25 12.39 -0.89
N THR A 30 -13.16 11.96 -1.55
CA THR A 30 -12.24 12.87 -2.25
C THR A 30 -11.38 12.14 -3.29
N LEU A 31 -11.31 12.61 -4.55
CA LEU A 31 -10.39 12.03 -5.56
C LEU A 31 -8.92 12.46 -5.35
N GLY A 32 -8.67 13.70 -4.90
CA GLY A 32 -7.31 14.26 -4.81
C GLY A 32 -6.43 13.70 -3.67
N LYS A 33 -7.03 13.05 -2.66
CA LYS A 33 -6.30 12.45 -1.54
C LYS A 33 -6.18 10.92 -1.65
N GLY A 34 -6.58 10.35 -2.79
CA GLY A 34 -6.77 8.91 -2.99
C GLY A 34 -8.19 8.47 -2.66
N ILE A 35 -8.54 7.25 -3.07
CA ILE A 35 -9.90 6.70 -2.88
C ILE A 35 -10.00 6.19 -1.45
N VAL A 36 -10.93 6.74 -0.68
CA VAL A 36 -11.20 6.35 0.71
C VAL A 36 -12.53 5.63 0.76
N PHE A 37 -12.50 4.41 1.26
CA PHE A 37 -13.65 3.60 1.60
C PHE A 37 -13.74 3.58 3.12
N GLN A 38 -14.84 4.07 3.68
CA GLN A 38 -15.07 4.07 5.12
C GLN A 38 -16.51 3.65 5.36
N SER A 39 -16.71 2.71 6.27
CA SER A 39 -18.05 2.30 6.67
C SER A 39 -18.70 3.38 7.53
N GLU A 40 -20.02 3.55 7.40
CA GLU A 40 -20.80 4.52 8.18
C GLU A 40 -20.72 4.25 9.70
N ASP A 41 -20.61 2.97 10.08
CA ASP A 41 -20.47 2.52 11.46
C ASP A 41 -19.03 2.65 12.03
N ASN A 42 -18.11 3.22 11.25
CA ASN A 42 -16.69 3.39 11.60
C ASN A 42 -15.97 2.06 11.92
N SER A 43 -16.51 0.89 11.55
CA SER A 43 -15.93 -0.42 11.86
C SER A 43 -14.67 -0.73 11.05
N TYR A 44 -14.55 -0.19 9.84
CA TYR A 44 -13.37 -0.34 9.01
C TYR A 44 -13.16 0.87 8.10
N SER A 45 -11.91 1.07 7.69
CA SER A 45 -11.52 2.09 6.73
C SER A 45 -10.38 1.59 5.87
N VAL A 46 -10.45 1.88 4.57
CA VAL A 46 -9.44 1.55 3.57
C VAL A 46 -9.18 2.78 2.71
N LYS A 47 -7.94 3.22 2.66
CA LYS A 47 -7.48 4.29 1.78
C LYS A 47 -6.52 3.73 0.73
N LEU A 48 -6.97 3.80 -0.52
CA LEU A 48 -6.17 3.48 -1.70
C LEU A 48 -5.51 4.75 -2.24
N GLY A 49 -4.17 4.79 -2.19
CA GLY A 49 -3.37 5.86 -2.76
C GLY A 49 -2.43 5.34 -3.84
N MET A 50 -2.33 6.04 -4.96
CA MET A 50 -1.29 5.79 -5.95
C MET A 50 -0.25 6.91 -5.91
N ARG A 51 1.01 6.55 -6.16
CA ARG A 51 2.10 7.49 -6.32
C ARG A 51 2.85 7.19 -7.60
N PHE A 52 2.95 8.19 -8.46
CA PHE A 52 3.76 8.14 -9.65
C PHE A 52 4.76 9.30 -9.65
N GLN A 53 6.03 9.01 -9.94
CA GLN A 53 7.09 10.02 -10.01
C GLN A 53 8.12 9.62 -11.07
N SER A 54 8.23 10.44 -12.11
CA SER A 54 9.30 10.38 -13.11
C SER A 54 10.48 11.26 -12.69
N LEU A 55 11.69 10.89 -13.13
CA LEU A 55 12.91 11.64 -12.88
C LEU A 55 13.78 11.62 -14.14
N TYR A 56 14.29 12.78 -14.52
CA TYR A 56 15.40 12.95 -15.46
C TYR A 56 16.64 13.39 -14.66
N LEU A 57 17.78 12.77 -14.92
CA LEU A 57 19.08 13.15 -14.38
C LEU A 57 20.02 13.42 -15.53
N GLY A 58 20.79 14.49 -15.43
CA GLY A 58 21.93 14.78 -16.30
C GLY A 58 23.13 15.08 -15.41
N GLU A 59 24.25 14.43 -15.68
CA GLU A 59 25.49 14.57 -14.93
C GLU A 59 26.63 14.87 -15.89
N TRP A 60 27.42 15.88 -15.55
CA TRP A 60 28.65 16.20 -16.27
C TRP A 60 29.83 15.81 -15.41
N ASN A 61 30.57 14.79 -15.83
CA ASN A 61 31.81 14.40 -15.17
C ASN A 61 32.90 15.40 -15.58
N LEU A 62 33.39 16.18 -14.61
CA LEU A 62 34.40 17.21 -14.81
C LEU A 62 35.81 16.64 -15.04
N ASP A 63 36.08 15.43 -14.57
CA ASP A 63 37.39 14.78 -14.70
C ASP A 63 37.57 14.18 -16.10
N ASP A 64 36.53 13.51 -16.61
CA ASP A 64 36.55 12.83 -17.91
C ASP A 64 35.93 13.66 -19.05
N ASN A 65 35.32 14.81 -18.73
CA ASN A 65 34.60 15.70 -19.65
C ASN A 65 33.48 14.99 -20.44
N VAL A 66 32.81 14.04 -19.79
CA VAL A 66 31.72 13.23 -20.36
C VAL A 66 30.39 13.64 -19.75
N TYR A 67 29.38 13.84 -20.60
CA TYR A 67 27.99 13.99 -20.19
C TYR A 67 27.29 12.63 -20.17
N SER A 68 26.55 12.36 -19.09
CA SER A 68 25.71 11.17 -18.93
C SER A 68 24.31 11.61 -18.53
N ASP A 69 23.28 11.03 -19.13
CA ASP A 69 21.90 11.29 -18.75
C ASP A 69 21.06 10.04 -18.60
N GLN A 70 19.95 10.19 -17.87
CA GLN A 70 19.02 9.10 -17.59
C GLN A 70 17.61 9.64 -17.36
N ALA A 71 16.64 9.09 -18.09
CA ALA A 71 15.22 9.23 -17.79
C ALA A 71 14.68 7.93 -17.19
N LEU A 72 13.95 8.02 -16.06
CA LEU A 72 13.32 6.85 -15.45
C LEU A 72 12.02 7.18 -14.71
N VAL A 73 11.16 6.17 -14.56
CA VAL A 73 10.12 6.19 -13.54
C VAL A 73 10.78 5.84 -12.21
N ARG A 74 10.97 6.84 -11.34
CA ARG A 74 11.66 6.67 -10.07
C ARG A 74 10.79 5.92 -9.05
N ARG A 75 9.50 6.24 -8.98
CA ARG A 75 8.56 5.62 -8.02
C ARG A 75 7.22 5.40 -8.69
N ALA A 76 6.75 4.16 -8.62
CA ALA A 76 5.39 3.78 -8.98
C ALA A 76 4.89 2.90 -7.83
N ARG A 77 4.09 3.48 -6.91
CA ARG A 77 3.72 2.80 -5.67
C ARG A 77 2.22 2.81 -5.43
N LEU A 78 1.70 1.67 -5.00
CA LEU A 78 0.35 1.53 -4.47
C LEU A 78 0.43 1.54 -2.94
N LYS A 79 -0.41 2.34 -2.31
CA LYS A 79 -0.50 2.46 -0.85
C LYS A 79 -1.91 2.11 -0.42
N LEU A 80 -1.98 1.26 0.59
CA LEU A 80 -3.20 0.81 1.24
C LEU A 80 -3.00 1.07 2.73
N ASP A 81 -3.69 2.08 3.25
CA ASP A 81 -3.65 2.46 4.66
C ASP A 81 -5.07 2.38 5.23
N GLY A 82 -5.22 1.93 6.46
CA GLY A 82 -6.56 1.76 7.01
C GLY A 82 -6.57 1.21 8.43
N TYR A 83 -7.77 0.88 8.91
CA TYR A 83 -7.95 0.17 10.17
C TYR A 83 -9.07 -0.87 10.06
N ILE A 84 -9.01 -1.88 10.92
CA ILE A 84 -9.95 -3.00 10.97
C ILE A 84 -10.56 -3.04 12.37
N TYR A 85 -11.87 -3.17 12.46
CA TYR A 85 -12.67 -3.22 13.70
C TYR A 85 -12.67 -1.93 14.54
N SER A 86 -11.51 -1.34 14.76
CA SER A 86 -11.31 -0.11 15.53
C SER A 86 -10.06 0.61 15.06
N GLU A 87 -10.00 1.93 15.24
CA GLU A 87 -8.81 2.75 14.99
C GLU A 87 -7.56 2.28 15.77
N LYS A 88 -7.74 1.42 16.78
CA LYS A 88 -6.65 0.77 17.50
C LYS A 88 -5.86 -0.24 16.66
N PHE A 89 -6.50 -0.86 15.66
CA PHE A 89 -5.88 -1.86 14.78
C PHE A 89 -5.70 -1.27 13.39
N THR A 90 -4.58 -0.59 13.17
CA THR A 90 -4.26 0.02 11.88
C THR A 90 -3.36 -0.89 11.06
N TYR A 91 -3.48 -0.81 9.74
CA TYR A 91 -2.60 -1.51 8.83
C TYR A 91 -2.06 -0.56 7.77
N LYS A 92 -0.89 -0.91 7.25
CA LYS A 92 -0.22 -0.18 6.19
C LYS A 92 0.48 -1.16 5.27
N VAL A 93 0.08 -1.12 4.00
CA VAL A 93 0.68 -1.91 2.92
C VAL A 93 1.12 -0.95 1.81
N GLN A 94 2.37 -1.07 1.39
CA GLN A 94 2.94 -0.31 0.29
C GLN A 94 3.64 -1.25 -0.68
N LEU A 95 3.17 -1.25 -1.92
CA LEU A 95 3.73 -2.01 -3.02
C LEU A 95 4.44 -1.07 -3.98
N GLY A 96 5.58 -1.48 -4.53
CA GLY A 96 6.38 -0.71 -5.49
C GLY A 96 6.62 -1.48 -6.77
N PHE A 97 6.48 -0.76 -7.88
CA PHE A 97 6.50 -1.30 -9.24
C PHE A 97 7.57 -0.65 -10.12
N SER A 98 8.26 0.40 -9.65
CA SER A 98 9.35 1.01 -10.43
C SER A 98 10.61 0.16 -10.37
N ASN A 99 11.48 0.26 -11.39
CA ASN A 99 12.77 -0.45 -11.43
C ASN A 99 13.65 -0.18 -10.20
N ARG A 100 13.52 0.99 -9.56
CA ARG A 100 14.23 1.30 -8.31
C ARG A 100 13.56 0.68 -7.08
N ASP A 101 12.24 0.52 -7.09
CA ASP A 101 11.50 -0.11 -5.99
C ASP A 101 11.69 -1.64 -6.03
N THR A 102 11.68 -2.24 -7.21
CA THR A 102 11.85 -3.70 -7.42
C THR A 102 13.29 -4.18 -7.39
N ARG A 103 14.26 -3.26 -7.37
CA ARG A 103 15.70 -3.58 -7.43
C ARG A 103 16.09 -4.43 -6.23
N ASN A 104 16.47 -5.67 -6.50
CA ASN A 104 17.06 -6.55 -5.50
C ASN A 104 18.57 -6.28 -5.46
N SER A 105 19.11 -5.95 -4.29
CA SER A 105 20.55 -5.94 -4.07
C SER A 105 21.00 -7.39 -3.93
N SER A 106 21.51 -7.95 -5.03
CA SER A 106 22.18 -9.27 -5.07
C SER A 106 23.34 -9.41 -4.05
N SER A 107 23.76 -8.31 -3.43
CA SER A 107 24.89 -8.22 -2.51
C SER A 107 24.54 -8.34 -1.01
N GLY A 108 23.25 -8.46 -0.63
CA GLY A 108 22.86 -8.41 0.80
C GLY A 108 21.61 -9.18 1.21
N GLY A 109 21.05 -10.02 0.34
CA GLY A 109 19.84 -10.81 0.63
C GLY A 109 20.14 -12.22 1.12
N ILE A 110 19.21 -12.78 1.91
CA ILE A 110 19.13 -14.22 2.21
C ILE A 110 19.26 -15.00 0.89
N LEU A 111 20.12 -16.01 0.83
CA LEU A 111 20.41 -16.79 -0.40
C LEU A 111 19.15 -17.27 -1.15
N GLN A 112 18.05 -17.52 -0.41
CA GLN A 112 16.75 -17.93 -0.96
C GLN A 112 16.00 -16.84 -1.75
N ASN A 113 16.39 -15.57 -1.65
CA ASN A 113 15.74 -14.44 -2.32
C ASN A 113 16.63 -13.81 -3.41
N SER A 114 17.68 -14.52 -3.83
CA SER A 114 18.57 -14.05 -4.90
C SER A 114 17.82 -14.03 -6.24
N GLY A 115 17.53 -12.83 -6.75
CA GLY A 115 16.92 -12.63 -8.08
C GLY A 115 15.41 -12.37 -8.12
N THR A 116 14.71 -12.32 -6.99
CA THR A 116 13.27 -11.98 -6.94
C THR A 116 13.05 -10.48 -6.78
N SER A 117 11.98 -9.95 -7.37
CA SER A 117 11.62 -8.53 -7.28
C SER A 117 11.15 -8.15 -5.87
N ASN A 118 11.74 -7.10 -5.26
CA ASN A 118 11.29 -6.61 -3.95
C ASN A 118 10.07 -5.68 -4.09
N ILE A 119 8.88 -6.25 -4.22
CA ILE A 119 7.65 -5.48 -4.48
C ILE A 119 7.06 -4.91 -3.18
N VAL A 120 7.21 -5.60 -2.05
CA VAL A 120 6.60 -5.20 -0.78
C VAL A 120 7.55 -4.28 -0.01
N LEU A 121 7.25 -2.98 0.01
CA LEU A 121 8.04 -2.00 0.77
C LEU A 121 7.61 -1.93 2.23
N ASP A 122 6.30 -1.77 2.45
CA ASP A 122 5.69 -1.77 3.77
C ASP A 122 4.58 -2.84 3.80
N GLY A 123 4.52 -3.60 4.87
CA GLY A 123 3.49 -4.60 5.18
C GLY A 123 3.47 -4.77 6.68
N VAL A 124 2.81 -3.84 7.37
CA VAL A 124 2.80 -3.75 8.83
C VAL A 124 1.37 -3.64 9.34
N ILE A 125 1.12 -4.37 10.43
CA ILE A 125 -0.05 -4.21 11.27
C ILE A 125 0.40 -3.54 12.56
N LYS A 126 -0.37 -2.57 13.02
CA LYS A 126 -0.08 -1.81 14.23
C LYS A 126 -1.25 -1.91 15.19
N TYR A 127 -0.93 -2.18 16.45
CA TYR A 127 -1.89 -2.26 17.53
C TYR A 127 -1.60 -1.21 18.59
N ASN A 128 -2.57 -0.34 18.84
CA ASN A 128 -2.54 0.76 19.82
C ASN A 128 -3.50 0.48 20.98
N PRO A 129 -3.10 -0.32 22.00
CA PRO A 129 -3.95 -0.58 23.16
C PRO A 129 -4.19 0.68 24.02
N VAL A 130 -3.18 1.54 24.15
CA VAL A 130 -3.18 2.81 24.89
C VAL A 130 -2.52 3.91 24.04
N SER A 131 -2.74 5.19 24.35
CA SER A 131 -2.27 6.32 23.52
C SER A 131 -0.76 6.36 23.31
N ASP A 132 0.01 5.89 24.30
CA ASP A 132 1.47 6.06 24.34
C ASP A 132 2.23 4.76 24.02
N PHE A 133 1.52 3.71 23.63
CA PHE A 133 2.11 2.40 23.34
C PHE A 133 1.54 1.80 22.06
N GLU A 134 2.42 1.54 21.11
CA GLU A 134 2.09 0.95 19.82
C GLU A 134 2.96 -0.29 19.59
N ILE A 135 2.33 -1.41 19.25
CA ILE A 135 3.03 -2.65 18.86
C ILE A 135 2.96 -2.78 17.34
N TRP A 136 4.10 -2.95 16.67
CA TRP A 136 4.17 -3.15 15.22
C TRP A 136 4.55 -4.59 14.91
N PHE A 137 3.83 -5.19 13.97
CA PHE A 137 4.16 -6.50 13.45
C PHE A 137 4.23 -6.46 11.92
N GLY A 138 5.39 -6.82 11.37
CA GLY A 138 5.64 -6.86 9.93
C GLY A 138 6.82 -5.99 9.49
N GLN A 139 6.82 -5.61 8.22
CA GLN A 139 7.89 -4.83 7.59
C GLN A 139 7.47 -3.37 7.41
N THR A 140 8.23 -2.42 7.93
CA THR A 140 8.03 -0.99 7.66
C THR A 140 9.28 -0.20 8.00
N VAL A 141 9.33 1.06 7.58
CA VAL A 141 10.31 2.03 8.06
C VAL A 141 10.17 2.25 9.58
N LEU A 142 11.27 2.08 10.32
CA LEU A 142 11.36 2.38 11.75
C LEU A 142 11.48 3.89 12.02
N PRO A 143 10.91 4.41 13.13
CA PRO A 143 10.84 5.85 13.42
C PRO A 143 12.15 6.49 13.90
N GLY A 144 13.29 5.80 13.82
CA GLY A 144 14.59 6.32 14.30
C GLY A 144 15.21 7.42 13.43
N ASN A 145 14.86 7.49 12.14
CA ASN A 145 15.37 8.50 11.21
C ASN A 145 14.24 9.44 10.77
N ARG A 146 14.32 10.72 11.18
CA ARG A 146 13.30 11.74 10.87
C ARG A 146 13.13 11.97 9.38
N GLU A 147 14.22 11.99 8.62
CA GLU A 147 14.14 12.13 7.17
C GLU A 147 13.39 10.93 6.60
N ARG A 148 13.76 9.71 6.99
CA ARG A 148 13.11 8.48 6.52
C ARG A 148 11.62 8.40 6.86
N LEU A 149 11.22 8.94 8.01
CA LEU A 149 9.84 9.02 8.47
C LEU A 149 8.98 9.97 7.61
N ILE A 150 9.55 11.09 7.15
CA ILE A 150 8.86 12.00 6.24
C ILE A 150 8.56 11.28 4.94
N SER A 151 7.29 11.31 4.51
CA SER A 151 6.89 10.72 3.23
C SER A 151 7.76 11.27 2.11
N SER A 152 8.31 10.40 1.27
CA SER A 152 9.12 10.83 0.13
C SER A 152 8.32 11.64 -0.90
N GLN A 153 7.00 11.80 -0.77
CA GLN A 153 6.19 12.76 -1.55
C GLN A 153 6.32 14.20 -1.04
N LYS A 154 6.75 14.39 0.20
CA LYS A 154 6.79 15.67 0.92
C LYS A 154 8.21 16.15 1.22
N VAL A 155 9.23 15.49 0.67
CA VAL A 155 10.62 15.95 0.81
C VAL A 155 10.83 17.18 -0.06
N GLN A 156 11.62 18.13 0.44
CA GLN A 156 11.92 19.37 -0.29
C GLN A 156 12.84 19.12 -1.48
N PHE A 157 13.83 18.23 -1.31
CA PHE A 157 14.80 17.89 -2.35
C PHE A 157 14.39 16.61 -3.09
N VAL A 158 14.94 16.48 -4.30
CA VAL A 158 14.73 15.31 -5.16
C VAL A 158 15.18 14.04 -4.41
N ASP A 159 16.37 14.04 -3.84
CA ASP A 159 16.93 12.93 -3.07
C ASP A 159 17.00 13.23 -1.58
N ARG A 160 17.09 12.14 -0.80
CA ARG A 160 17.35 12.24 0.63
C ARG A 160 18.85 12.47 0.86
N SER A 161 19.20 12.95 2.04
CA SER A 161 20.60 13.10 2.42
C SER A 161 21.37 11.77 2.33
N LEU A 162 22.68 11.86 2.10
CA LEU A 162 23.58 10.70 2.08
C LEU A 162 23.57 9.97 3.43
N LEU A 163 23.28 10.67 4.54
CA LEU A 163 23.16 10.10 5.87
C LEU A 163 21.95 9.16 6.03
N ASN A 164 21.02 9.18 5.08
CA ASN A 164 19.90 8.25 5.02
C ASN A 164 20.19 7.02 4.12
N SER A 165 21.34 6.97 3.44
CA SER A 165 21.82 5.81 2.70
C SER A 165 22.45 4.84 3.70
N SER A 166 21.59 4.07 4.37
CA SER A 166 21.97 2.91 5.19
C SER A 166 21.24 1.69 4.66
#